data_AF-A0A6A4RIM4-F1
#
_entry.id   AF-A0A6A4RIM4-F1
#
_cell.length_a   1.000
_cell.length_b   1.000
_cell.length_c   1.000
_cell.angle_alpha   90.00
_cell.angle_beta   90.00
_cell.angle_gamma   90.00
#
_symmetry.space_group_name_H-M   'P 1'
#
loop_
_entity.id
_entity.type
_entity.pdbx_description
1 polymer ?
#
loop_
_entity_poly.entity_id
_entity_poly.type
_entity_poly.pdbx_seq_one_letter_code
_entity_poly.pdbx_strand_id
1 'polypeptide(L)'
;MINFFNDFANLCFERFGNRVKNWITFNNPWSVAVEGYETGQHAPGLKLKGTGAYRAAHHIIQEKSYIKGTCDFLGLGHFTTRYVTQKNYPSGLGDSYFADRDLAELVDPQWPDPGSEWLYSVPWGFRRLLNFVKTQYRNPMVYVTENGVSEKTQCTDLCDDWRMTYLKDYVNQMLKAIRDGVNVKGYTAWSLLDNFEWDEGFSERFGLYYVDFRNKNKPRYPKASVQFYKRIISSNGFPNQREVESWKRKAVETCSSSNQLLAADPLIGHMEMVTEIVVPTVCTLCILLSAVFLMFLLRGRL
;
A
#
# COMPACT_ATOMS: atom_id res chain seq x y z
N MET A 1 3.44 -2.80 29.65
CA MET A 1 3.32 -2.56 28.19
C MET A 1 4.48 -1.72 27.67
N ILE A 2 4.77 -0.54 28.25
CA ILE A 2 5.90 0.32 27.87
C ILE A 2 7.24 -0.45 27.91
N ASN A 3 7.53 -1.17 28.99
CA ASN A 3 8.77 -1.96 29.11
C ASN A 3 8.93 -3.00 27.99
N PHE A 4 7.85 -3.66 27.56
CA PHE A 4 7.92 -4.63 26.46
C PHE A 4 8.28 -3.97 25.13
N PHE A 5 7.75 -2.77 24.87
CA PHE A 5 8.14 -2.02 23.67
C PHE A 5 9.58 -1.53 23.76
N ASN A 6 10.04 -1.09 24.94
CA ASN A 6 11.43 -0.69 25.15
C ASN A 6 12.41 -1.85 24.95
N ASP A 7 12.09 -3.04 25.49
CA ASP A 7 12.91 -4.24 25.32
C ASP A 7 12.97 -4.66 23.84
N PHE A 8 11.84 -4.60 23.14
CA PHE A 8 11.78 -4.84 21.70
C PHE A 8 12.61 -3.83 20.89
N ALA A 9 12.46 -2.52 21.18
CA ALA A 9 13.21 -1.47 20.51
C ALA A 9 14.72 -1.60 20.74
N ASN A 10 15.14 -1.87 21.98
CA ASN A 10 16.54 -2.11 22.33
C ASN A 10 17.13 -3.27 21.52
N LEU A 11 16.41 -4.39 21.43
CA LEU A 11 16.83 -5.53 20.62
C LEU A 11 16.96 -5.14 19.12
N CYS A 12 16.00 -4.39 18.57
CA CYS A 12 16.08 -3.91 17.19
C CYS A 12 17.31 -3.03 16.95
N PHE A 13 17.59 -2.08 17.85
CA PHE A 13 18.74 -1.19 17.75
C PHE A 13 20.07 -1.94 17.89
N GLU A 14 20.16 -2.90 18.81
CA GLU A 14 21.35 -3.74 18.97
C GLU A 14 21.64 -4.55 17.69
N ARG A 15 20.61 -5.16 17.11
CA ARG A 15 20.78 -6.08 15.95
C ARG A 15 20.95 -5.37 14.62
N PHE A 16 20.33 -4.21 14.44
CA PHE A 16 20.27 -3.56 13.12
C PHE A 16 20.76 -2.09 13.11
N GLY A 17 20.97 -1.46 14.27
CA GLY A 17 21.36 -0.04 14.38
C GLY A 17 22.71 0.30 13.76
N ASN A 18 23.58 -0.69 13.52
CA ASN A 18 24.81 -0.49 12.77
C ASN A 18 24.56 -0.09 11.31
N ARG A 19 23.44 -0.54 10.71
CA ARG A 19 23.06 -0.29 9.29
C ARG A 19 21.82 0.59 9.14
N VAL A 20 20.81 0.41 10.00
CA VAL A 20 19.56 1.18 9.96
C VAL A 20 19.72 2.45 10.78
N LYS A 21 19.60 3.61 10.11
CA LYS A 21 19.84 4.93 10.71
C LYS A 21 18.59 5.77 10.93
N ASN A 22 17.47 5.37 10.33
CA ASN A 22 16.18 6.03 10.50
C ASN A 22 15.18 5.00 11.01
N TRP A 23 14.46 5.36 12.07
CA TRP A 23 13.52 4.48 12.76
C TRP A 23 12.20 5.19 12.95
N ILE A 24 11.11 4.47 12.76
CA ILE A 24 9.75 4.92 13.06
C ILE A 24 9.24 3.99 14.16
N THR A 25 8.82 4.56 15.29
CA THR A 25 8.36 3.78 16.46
C THR A 25 6.98 3.20 16.25
N PHE A 26 6.04 4.01 15.78
CA PHE A 26 4.65 3.62 15.53
C PHE A 26 4.22 4.10 14.14
N ASN A 27 3.64 3.21 13.35
CA ASN A 27 2.92 3.58 12.14
C ASN A 27 1.44 3.83 12.47
N ASN A 28 0.87 4.90 11.93
CA ASN A 28 -0.55 5.27 12.02
C ASN A 28 -1.22 4.94 13.39
N PRO A 29 -0.81 5.60 14.50
CA PRO A 29 -1.33 5.30 15.83
C PRO A 29 -2.85 5.56 15.98
N TRP A 30 -3.43 6.39 15.12
CA TRP A 30 -4.87 6.60 15.07
C TRP A 30 -5.61 5.32 14.68
N SER A 31 -5.14 4.62 13.63
CA SER A 31 -5.69 3.32 13.22
C SER A 31 -5.60 2.29 14.34
N VAL A 32 -4.44 2.20 15.01
CA VAL A 32 -4.27 1.28 16.15
C VAL A 32 -5.30 1.53 17.25
N ALA A 33 -5.48 2.80 17.66
CA ALA A 33 -6.37 3.14 18.75
C ALA A 33 -7.86 3.05 18.36
N VAL A 34 -8.25 3.65 17.22
CA VAL A 34 -9.64 3.73 16.81
C VAL A 34 -10.09 2.44 16.15
N GLU A 35 -9.40 1.96 15.12
CA GLU A 35 -9.84 0.78 14.39
C GLU A 35 -9.62 -0.50 15.19
N GLY A 36 -8.59 -0.55 16.05
CA GLY A 36 -8.30 -1.71 16.89
C GLY A 36 -9.17 -1.83 18.15
N TYR A 37 -9.48 -0.72 18.83
CA TYR A 37 -10.11 -0.72 20.16
C TYR A 37 -11.49 -0.05 20.23
N GLU A 38 -11.84 0.84 19.30
CA GLU A 38 -13.14 1.51 19.26
C GLU A 38 -14.11 0.80 18.31
N THR A 39 -13.75 0.68 17.03
CA THR A 39 -14.61 0.08 16.00
C THR A 39 -14.45 -1.44 15.90
N GLY A 40 -13.26 -1.94 16.24
CA GLY A 40 -12.88 -3.34 16.12
C GLY A 40 -12.73 -3.82 14.67
N GLN A 41 -12.49 -2.89 13.73
CA GLN A 41 -12.23 -3.19 12.33
C GLN A 41 -10.84 -3.82 12.14
N HIS A 42 -9.85 -3.38 12.91
CA HIS A 42 -8.51 -3.96 12.94
C HIS A 42 -8.30 -4.81 14.18
N ALA A 43 -7.30 -5.70 14.13
CA ALA A 43 -6.86 -6.42 15.32
C ALA A 43 -6.48 -5.43 16.45
N PRO A 44 -6.83 -5.70 17.72
CA PRO A 44 -7.39 -6.95 18.26
C PRO A 44 -8.91 -7.15 18.09
N GLY A 45 -9.62 -6.28 17.37
CA GLY A 45 -11.05 -6.44 17.07
C GLY A 45 -11.97 -6.05 18.22
N LEU A 46 -11.50 -5.21 19.14
CA LEU A 46 -12.27 -4.81 20.32
C LEU A 46 -13.21 -3.65 19.97
N LYS A 47 -14.44 -3.72 20.49
CA LYS A 47 -15.52 -2.75 20.23
C LYS A 47 -15.86 -1.94 21.48
N LEU A 48 -14.86 -1.31 22.08
CA LEU A 48 -14.98 -0.61 23.36
C LEU A 48 -15.37 0.86 23.14
N LYS A 49 -16.58 1.10 22.63
CA LYS A 49 -17.03 2.44 22.26
C LYS A 49 -16.88 3.46 23.41
N GLY A 50 -16.35 4.64 23.09
CA GLY A 50 -16.23 5.78 24.00
C GLY A 50 -15.09 5.67 25.03
N THR A 51 -14.39 4.53 25.09
CA THR A 51 -13.29 4.34 26.06
C THR A 51 -12.05 3.66 25.46
N GLY A 52 -12.23 2.81 24.45
CA GLY A 52 -11.18 2.00 23.82
C GLY A 52 -10.11 2.85 23.17
N ALA A 53 -10.51 3.73 22.24
CA ALA A 53 -9.58 4.63 21.56
C ALA A 53 -8.78 5.48 22.54
N TYR A 54 -9.43 6.06 23.55
CA TYR A 54 -8.77 6.93 24.52
C TYR A 54 -7.79 6.19 25.42
N ARG A 55 -8.14 4.99 25.88
CA ARG A 55 -7.23 4.15 26.69
C ARG A 55 -6.02 3.69 25.87
N ALA A 56 -6.25 3.22 24.64
CA ALA A 56 -5.18 2.81 23.73
C ALA A 56 -4.25 3.99 23.40
N ALA A 57 -4.82 5.12 22.98
CA ALA A 57 -4.07 6.34 22.72
C ALA A 57 -3.29 6.80 23.95
N HIS A 58 -3.91 6.77 25.15
CA HIS A 58 -3.24 7.10 26.39
C HIS A 58 -1.98 6.26 26.61
N HIS A 59 -2.04 4.94 26.39
CA HIS A 59 -0.85 4.08 26.53
C HIS A 59 0.19 4.31 25.43
N ILE A 60 -0.21 4.64 24.20
CA ILE A 60 0.70 4.98 23.09
C ILE A 60 1.44 6.30 23.38
N ILE A 61 0.77 7.27 24.00
CA ILE A 61 1.31 8.61 24.30
C ILE A 61 1.70 8.81 25.77
N GLN A 62 1.64 7.76 26.58
CA GLN A 62 1.96 7.83 28.00
C GLN A 62 3.42 8.27 28.11
N GLU A 63 3.67 9.28 28.96
CA GLU A 63 4.90 10.09 29.07
C GLU A 63 4.97 11.39 28.24
N LYS A 64 3.83 12.08 28.01
CA LYS A 64 3.74 13.39 27.30
C LYS A 64 4.86 14.42 27.61
N SER A 65 5.34 14.51 28.85
CA SER A 65 6.42 15.43 29.23
C SER A 65 7.81 14.94 28.81
N TYR A 66 8.05 13.63 28.85
CA TYR A 66 9.28 12.99 28.37
C TYR A 66 9.31 12.90 26.83
N ILE A 67 8.15 12.68 26.18
CA ILE A 67 7.99 12.55 24.73
C ILE A 67 8.16 13.88 23.99
N LYS A 68 7.99 15.02 24.66
CA LYS A 68 8.11 16.33 24.01
C LYS A 68 9.54 16.56 23.52
N GLY A 69 9.73 16.52 22.20
CA GLY A 69 11.03 16.70 21.55
C GLY A 69 11.80 15.41 21.28
N THR A 70 11.18 14.23 21.45
CA THR A 70 11.82 12.92 21.21
C THR A 70 11.69 12.42 19.77
N CYS A 71 11.41 13.32 18.81
CA CYS A 71 11.37 12.96 17.39
C CYS A 71 12.37 13.80 16.60
N ASP A 72 13.22 13.13 15.83
CA ASP A 72 14.17 13.79 14.91
C ASP A 72 13.48 14.26 13.62
N PHE A 73 12.40 13.57 13.23
CA PHE A 73 11.56 13.89 12.09
C PHE A 73 10.11 13.46 12.33
N LEU A 74 9.21 14.03 11.53
CA LEU A 74 7.80 13.66 11.46
C LEU A 74 7.57 12.76 10.25
N GLY A 75 7.18 11.51 10.50
CA GLY A 75 6.61 10.63 9.48
C GLY A 75 5.15 11.02 9.23
N LEU A 76 4.78 11.27 7.98
CA LEU A 76 3.44 11.70 7.60
C LEU A 76 2.87 10.79 6.51
N GLY A 77 1.79 10.08 6.84
CA GLY A 77 0.92 9.43 5.88
C GLY A 77 -0.21 10.37 5.45
N HIS A 78 -0.50 10.46 4.16
CA HIS A 78 -1.64 11.24 3.66
C HIS A 78 -2.16 10.62 2.37
N PHE A 79 -3.48 10.48 2.24
CA PHE A 79 -4.11 9.83 1.09
C PHE A 79 -5.26 10.65 0.49
N THR A 80 -5.97 11.41 1.31
CA THR A 80 -7.19 12.13 0.93
C THR A 80 -7.44 13.31 1.86
N THR A 81 -8.48 14.10 1.57
CA THR A 81 -8.96 15.21 2.39
C THR A 81 -10.48 15.16 2.48
N ARG A 82 -11.04 15.75 3.53
CA ARG A 82 -12.48 15.88 3.76
C ARG A 82 -12.83 17.32 4.11
N TYR A 83 -14.03 17.73 3.75
CA TYR A 83 -14.66 18.87 4.39
C TYR A 83 -15.22 18.43 5.74
N VAL A 84 -15.23 19.36 6.70
CA VAL A 84 -15.79 19.11 8.03
C VAL A 84 -16.81 20.20 8.34
N THR A 85 -17.95 19.80 8.89
CA THR A 85 -18.96 20.72 9.43
C THR A 85 -19.34 20.28 10.84
N GLN A 86 -19.76 21.23 11.67
CA GLN A 86 -20.30 20.92 12.99
C GLN A 86 -21.57 20.08 12.84
N LYS A 87 -21.68 19.03 13.65
CA LYS A 87 -22.88 18.21 13.79
C LYS A 87 -23.01 17.80 15.25
N ASN A 88 -24.01 18.36 15.92
CA ASN A 88 -24.29 18.02 17.31
C ASN A 88 -24.94 16.64 17.37
N TYR A 89 -24.31 15.70 18.07
CA TYR A 89 -24.88 14.39 18.31
C TYR A 89 -25.81 14.43 19.53
N PRO A 90 -27.02 13.83 19.47
CA PRO A 90 -27.89 13.73 20.65
C PRO A 90 -27.19 12.98 21.77
N SER A 91 -27.33 13.45 23.01
CA SER A 91 -26.70 12.84 24.20
C SER A 91 -27.09 11.38 24.46
N GLY A 92 -28.12 10.87 23.77
CA GLY A 92 -28.57 9.47 23.86
C GLY A 92 -27.98 8.53 22.80
N LEU A 93 -27.12 8.99 21.89
CA LEU A 93 -26.58 8.14 20.80
C LEU A 93 -25.50 7.15 21.26
N GLY A 94 -25.08 7.23 22.53
CA GLY A 94 -24.05 6.41 23.16
C GLY A 94 -22.64 7.01 23.02
N ASP A 95 -21.77 6.65 23.96
CA ASP A 95 -20.40 7.15 24.02
C ASP A 95 -19.59 6.57 22.84
N SER A 96 -18.96 7.42 22.03
CA SER A 96 -18.02 6.99 20.99
C SER A 96 -17.03 8.07 20.63
N TYR A 97 -15.82 7.66 20.22
CA TYR A 97 -14.80 8.56 19.70
C TYR A 97 -15.35 9.50 18.61
N PHE A 98 -16.24 9.00 17.74
CA PHE A 98 -16.79 9.79 16.64
C PHE A 98 -17.86 10.80 17.11
N ALA A 99 -18.70 10.43 18.07
CA ALA A 99 -19.71 11.32 18.65
C ALA A 99 -19.05 12.48 19.43
N ASP A 100 -17.96 12.19 20.15
CA ASP A 100 -17.24 13.19 20.96
C ASP A 100 -16.61 14.33 20.13
N ARG A 101 -16.42 14.14 18.82
CA ARG A 101 -15.88 15.17 17.93
C ARG A 101 -16.90 16.21 17.48
N ASP A 102 -18.20 15.94 17.64
CA ASP A 102 -19.32 16.78 17.17
C ASP A 102 -19.17 17.28 15.72
N LEU A 103 -18.74 16.38 14.82
CA LEU A 103 -18.47 16.73 13.43
C LEU A 103 -19.04 15.73 12.42
N ALA A 104 -19.39 16.25 11.25
CA ALA A 104 -19.69 15.47 10.06
C ALA A 104 -18.61 15.71 8.99
N GLU A 105 -18.15 14.63 8.37
CA GLU A 105 -17.22 14.66 7.26
C GLU A 105 -17.99 14.63 5.94
N LEU A 106 -17.60 15.48 5.00
CA LEU A 106 -18.24 15.61 3.70
C LEU A 106 -17.19 15.46 2.59
N VAL A 107 -17.65 14.95 1.45
CA VAL A 107 -16.87 14.79 0.23
C VAL A 107 -17.52 15.62 -0.88
N ASP A 108 -16.70 16.20 -1.75
CA ASP A 108 -17.20 16.78 -2.98
C ASP A 108 -17.47 15.66 -3.99
N PRO A 109 -18.71 15.50 -4.50
CA PRO A 109 -19.03 14.47 -5.48
C PRO A 109 -18.24 14.58 -6.79
N GLN A 110 -17.58 15.72 -7.06
CA GLN A 110 -16.74 15.92 -8.23
C GLN A 110 -15.29 15.46 -8.01
N TRP A 111 -14.88 15.13 -6.78
CA TRP A 111 -13.52 14.64 -6.54
C TRP A 111 -13.32 13.27 -7.18
N PRO A 112 -12.16 13.01 -7.82
CA PRO A 112 -11.88 11.71 -8.40
C PRO A 112 -11.92 10.62 -7.33
N ASP A 113 -12.83 9.67 -7.52
CA ASP A 113 -12.99 8.44 -6.73
C ASP A 113 -12.23 7.31 -7.42
N PRO A 114 -11.10 6.84 -6.86
CA PRO A 114 -10.31 5.75 -7.40
C PRO A 114 -10.84 4.36 -7.02
N GLY A 115 -11.85 4.26 -6.14
CA GLY A 115 -12.52 3.01 -5.82
C GLY A 115 -12.77 2.79 -4.33
N SER A 116 -11.77 2.99 -3.46
CA SER A 116 -11.95 2.80 -2.00
C SER A 116 -12.91 3.84 -1.43
N GLU A 117 -13.88 3.39 -0.63
CA GLU A 117 -14.95 4.28 -0.13
C GLU A 117 -14.42 5.45 0.72
N TRP A 118 -13.27 5.23 1.37
CA TRP A 118 -12.62 6.24 2.20
C TRP A 118 -11.61 7.11 1.44
N LEU A 119 -11.31 6.86 0.16
CA LEU A 119 -10.23 7.55 -0.55
C LEU A 119 -10.76 8.39 -1.71
N TYR A 120 -10.46 9.68 -1.70
CA TYR A 120 -10.69 10.61 -2.82
C TYR A 120 -9.40 11.33 -3.17
N SER A 121 -9.15 11.57 -4.46
CA SER A 121 -7.95 12.28 -4.91
C SER A 121 -8.05 13.79 -4.67
N VAL A 122 -7.44 14.28 -3.59
CA VAL A 122 -7.47 15.69 -3.18
C VAL A 122 -6.04 16.24 -2.98
N PRO A 123 -5.24 16.36 -4.06
CA PRO A 123 -3.81 16.64 -3.96
C PRO A 123 -3.50 18.03 -3.36
N TRP A 124 -4.36 19.02 -3.55
CA TRP A 124 -4.16 20.34 -2.94
C TRP A 124 -4.31 20.30 -1.40
N GLY A 125 -5.07 19.35 -0.86
CA GLY A 125 -5.22 19.14 0.58
C GLY A 125 -3.90 18.66 1.21
N PHE A 126 -3.13 17.87 0.47
CA PHE A 126 -1.80 17.43 0.89
C PHE A 126 -0.82 18.59 1.07
N ARG A 127 -0.75 19.53 0.10
CA ARG A 127 0.06 20.75 0.25
C ARG A 127 -0.40 21.61 1.42
N ARG A 128 -1.71 21.69 1.66
CA ARG A 128 -2.28 22.40 2.81
C ARG A 128 -1.84 21.77 4.13
N LEU A 129 -1.90 20.45 4.26
CA LEU A 129 -1.42 19.74 5.45
C LEU A 129 0.08 19.97 5.68
N LEU A 130 0.91 19.88 4.64
CA LEU A 130 2.35 20.13 4.75
C LEU A 130 2.65 21.57 5.23
N ASN A 131 1.94 22.56 4.69
CA ASN A 131 2.05 23.96 5.16
C ASN A 131 1.51 24.14 6.59
N PHE A 132 0.42 23.47 6.95
CA PHE A 132 -0.09 23.44 8.31
C PHE A 132 0.98 22.90 9.27
N VAL A 133 1.60 21.76 8.94
CA VAL A 133 2.69 21.17 9.74
C VAL A 133 3.84 22.17 9.94
N LYS A 134 4.26 22.83 8.86
CA LYS A 134 5.28 23.88 8.92
C LYS A 134 4.91 24.99 9.92
N THR A 135 3.72 25.55 9.80
CA THR A 135 3.29 26.70 10.62
C THR A 135 3.04 26.35 12.07
N GLN A 136 2.46 25.19 12.36
CA GLN A 136 2.05 24.81 13.71
C GLN A 136 3.16 24.12 14.51
N TYR A 137 4.06 23.38 13.84
CA TYR A 137 5.06 22.53 14.51
C TYR A 137 6.50 22.99 14.28
N ARG A 138 6.72 24.28 13.98
CA ARG A 138 8.06 24.88 13.79
C ARG A 138 8.87 24.26 12.64
N ASN A 139 8.19 23.90 11.55
CA ASN A 139 8.81 23.34 10.34
C ASN A 139 9.77 22.16 10.60
N PRO A 140 9.29 21.09 11.24
CA PRO A 140 10.12 19.94 11.54
C PRO A 140 10.59 19.28 10.24
N MET A 141 11.62 18.43 10.33
CA MET A 141 11.97 17.55 9.23
C MET A 141 10.81 16.60 8.94
N VAL A 142 10.34 16.50 7.69
CA VAL A 142 9.20 15.65 7.31
C VAL A 142 9.64 14.57 6.32
N TYR A 143 9.25 13.33 6.59
CA TYR A 143 9.23 12.26 5.59
C TYR A 143 7.77 11.91 5.30
N VAL A 144 7.39 11.95 4.03
CA VAL A 144 6.08 11.44 3.61
C VAL A 144 6.23 9.92 3.56
N THR A 145 5.72 9.24 4.59
CA THR A 145 5.94 7.81 4.82
C THR A 145 4.95 6.94 4.06
N GLU A 146 3.77 7.46 3.76
CA GLU A 146 2.75 6.74 2.99
C GLU A 146 1.92 7.73 2.16
N ASN A 147 1.87 7.54 0.85
CA ASN A 147 0.91 8.18 -0.06
C ASN A 147 0.66 7.25 -1.24
N GLY A 148 -0.60 7.05 -1.59
CA GLY A 148 -0.93 6.03 -2.58
C GLY A 148 -2.40 6.04 -2.94
N VAL A 149 -2.75 5.17 -3.88
CA VAL A 149 -4.13 5.03 -4.32
C VAL A 149 -4.39 3.60 -4.78
N SER A 150 -5.52 3.07 -4.32
CA SER A 150 -6.00 1.71 -4.52
C SER A 150 -6.77 1.55 -5.82
N GLU A 151 -6.77 0.32 -6.30
CA GLU A 151 -7.64 -0.18 -7.36
C GLU A 151 -8.63 -1.15 -6.73
N LYS A 152 -9.94 -0.98 -6.96
CA LYS A 152 -10.92 -2.02 -6.66
C LYS A 152 -10.88 -3.08 -7.75
N THR A 153 -10.69 -4.34 -7.37
CA THR A 153 -10.38 -5.48 -8.24
C THR A 153 -11.48 -5.96 -9.18
N GLN A 154 -12.41 -5.13 -9.64
CA GLN A 154 -13.45 -5.59 -10.58
C GLN A 154 -12.84 -6.12 -11.89
N CYS A 155 -11.76 -5.48 -12.37
CA CYS A 155 -10.91 -5.98 -13.46
C CYS A 155 -9.46 -5.67 -13.11
N THR A 156 -8.54 -6.62 -13.33
CA THR A 156 -7.10 -6.34 -13.21
C THR A 156 -6.65 -5.58 -14.44
N ASP A 157 -6.30 -4.30 -14.28
CA ASP A 157 -5.70 -3.50 -15.34
C ASP A 157 -4.29 -3.04 -14.95
N LEU A 158 -3.27 -3.58 -15.62
CA LEU A 158 -1.89 -3.13 -15.42
C LEU A 158 -1.64 -1.73 -16.01
N CYS A 159 -2.57 -1.17 -16.78
CA CYS A 159 -2.50 0.15 -17.40
C CYS A 159 -3.16 1.24 -16.52
N ASP A 160 -2.67 1.37 -15.30
CA ASP A 160 -3.20 2.20 -14.22
C ASP A 160 -2.98 3.73 -14.39
N ASP A 161 -3.62 4.30 -15.42
CA ASP A 161 -3.51 5.72 -15.78
C ASP A 161 -3.86 6.70 -14.64
N TRP A 162 -4.88 6.34 -13.89
CA TRP A 162 -5.38 7.10 -12.74
C TRP A 162 -4.34 7.13 -11.61
N ARG A 163 -3.59 6.04 -11.38
CA ARG A 163 -2.52 5.97 -10.37
C ARG A 163 -1.34 6.84 -10.78
N MET A 164 -0.97 6.84 -12.06
CA MET A 164 0.03 7.78 -12.59
C MET A 164 -0.39 9.24 -12.38
N THR A 165 -1.66 9.55 -12.63
CA THR A 165 -2.21 10.90 -12.44
C THR A 165 -2.20 11.29 -10.96
N TYR A 166 -2.64 10.40 -10.06
CA TYR A 166 -2.59 10.60 -8.61
C TYR A 166 -1.15 10.90 -8.14
N LEU A 167 -0.19 10.04 -8.49
CA LEU A 167 1.22 10.20 -8.10
C LEU A 167 1.79 11.52 -8.64
N LYS A 168 1.51 11.86 -9.90
CA LYS A 168 1.92 13.13 -10.51
C LYS A 168 1.41 14.30 -9.69
N ASP A 169 0.11 14.33 -9.38
CA ASP A 169 -0.53 15.47 -8.75
C ASP A 169 -0.09 15.61 -7.28
N TYR A 170 0.01 14.53 -6.53
CA TYR A 170 0.47 14.54 -5.13
C TYR A 170 1.94 14.92 -4.99
N VAL A 171 2.84 14.32 -5.80
CA VAL A 171 4.26 14.69 -5.81
C VAL A 171 4.43 16.15 -6.25
N ASN A 172 3.65 16.63 -7.21
CA ASN A 172 3.71 18.04 -7.63
C ASN A 172 3.27 18.98 -6.50
N GLN A 173 2.25 18.61 -5.72
CA GLN A 173 1.81 19.40 -4.56
C GLN A 173 2.82 19.37 -3.41
N MET A 174 3.53 18.26 -3.21
CA MET A 174 4.68 18.20 -2.31
C MET A 174 5.82 19.11 -2.78
N LEU A 175 6.18 19.08 -4.06
CA LEU A 175 7.22 19.98 -4.61
C LEU A 175 6.85 21.45 -4.45
N LYS A 176 5.57 21.80 -4.62
CA LYS A 176 5.05 23.14 -4.31
C LYS A 176 5.17 23.46 -2.81
N ALA A 177 4.88 22.52 -1.92
CA ALA A 177 5.07 22.71 -0.48
C ALA A 177 6.56 22.93 -0.10
N ILE A 178 7.48 22.22 -0.75
CA ILE A 178 8.92 22.45 -0.60
C ILE A 178 9.28 23.88 -1.04
N ARG A 179 8.72 24.36 -2.16
CA ARG A 179 8.87 25.77 -2.59
C ARG A 179 8.25 26.77 -1.61
N ASP A 180 7.19 26.37 -0.90
CA ASP A 180 6.62 27.16 0.21
C ASP A 180 7.52 27.16 1.45
N GLY A 181 8.63 26.41 1.45
CA GLY A 181 9.59 26.32 2.54
C GLY A 181 9.31 25.22 3.56
N VAL A 182 8.47 24.23 3.23
CA VAL A 182 8.27 23.04 4.07
C VAL A 182 9.49 22.12 3.98
N ASN A 183 10.00 21.65 5.13
CA ASN A 183 11.21 20.83 5.23
C ASN A 183 10.98 19.33 4.95
N VAL A 184 10.49 19.01 3.74
CA VAL A 184 10.29 17.61 3.30
C VAL A 184 11.60 17.01 2.82
N LYS A 185 11.93 15.78 3.27
CA LYS A 185 13.17 15.07 2.95
C LYS A 185 12.99 13.82 2.11
N GLY A 186 11.79 13.27 2.05
CA GLY A 186 11.53 12.04 1.30
C GLY A 186 10.05 11.79 1.10
N TYR A 187 9.79 10.91 0.14
CA TYR A 187 8.45 10.46 -0.25
C TYR A 187 8.49 8.97 -0.57
N THR A 188 7.58 8.22 0.04
CA THR A 188 7.41 6.78 -0.17
C THR A 188 5.99 6.49 -0.64
N ALA A 189 5.89 5.85 -1.81
CA ALA A 189 4.62 5.45 -2.38
C ALA A 189 4.08 4.20 -1.64
N TRP A 190 2.83 4.26 -1.20
CA TRP A 190 2.07 3.10 -0.76
C TRP A 190 1.36 2.48 -1.99
N SER A 191 1.78 1.31 -2.49
CA SER A 191 2.83 0.43 -1.97
C SER A 191 3.70 -0.13 -3.09
N LEU A 192 4.83 -0.74 -2.74
CA LEU A 192 5.70 -1.35 -3.75
C LEU A 192 5.00 -2.51 -4.46
N LEU A 193 4.37 -3.40 -3.69
CA LEU A 193 3.69 -4.60 -4.16
C LEU A 193 2.25 -4.59 -3.68
N ASP A 194 1.33 -5.15 -4.46
CA ASP A 194 0.04 -5.53 -3.91
C ASP A 194 0.28 -6.43 -2.69
N ASN A 195 -0.46 -6.20 -1.61
CA ASN A 195 -0.29 -6.87 -0.34
C ASN A 195 -1.66 -7.16 0.30
N PHE A 196 -1.67 -7.61 1.55
CA PHE A 196 -2.90 -7.86 2.32
C PHE A 196 -3.34 -6.55 2.99
N GLU A 197 -4.33 -5.88 2.42
CA GLU A 197 -4.86 -4.59 2.87
C GLU A 197 -5.89 -4.79 3.99
N TRP A 198 -5.41 -5.30 5.13
CA TRP A 198 -6.16 -5.38 6.37
C TRP A 198 -7.53 -6.09 6.23
N ASP A 199 -8.62 -5.42 6.60
CA ASP A 199 -9.97 -5.97 6.57
C ASP A 199 -10.55 -6.10 5.15
N GLU A 200 -9.97 -5.43 4.16
CA GLU A 200 -10.28 -5.60 2.73
C GLU A 200 -9.57 -6.82 2.11
N GLY A 201 -8.58 -7.37 2.80
CA GLY A 201 -7.84 -8.54 2.35
C GLY A 201 -7.07 -8.29 1.05
N PHE A 202 -7.53 -8.84 -0.07
CA PHE A 202 -6.87 -8.69 -1.39
C PHE A 202 -7.76 -8.01 -2.44
N SER A 203 -8.91 -7.45 -2.02
CA SER A 203 -9.88 -6.77 -2.90
C SER A 203 -9.42 -5.37 -3.31
N GLU A 204 -8.59 -4.73 -2.48
CA GLU A 204 -7.99 -3.43 -2.74
C GLU A 204 -6.50 -3.57 -3.04
N ARG A 205 -6.04 -2.94 -4.12
CA ARG A 205 -4.65 -3.09 -4.60
C ARG A 205 -3.94 -1.74 -4.69
N PHE A 206 -3.02 -1.49 -3.76
CA PHE A 206 -2.19 -0.28 -3.75
C PHE A 206 -0.85 -0.42 -4.48
N GLY A 207 -0.45 -1.65 -4.84
CA GLY A 207 0.88 -1.93 -5.35
C GLY A 207 1.18 -1.26 -6.69
N LEU A 208 2.41 -0.75 -6.83
CA LEU A 208 2.99 -0.44 -8.14
C LEU A 208 3.19 -1.72 -8.97
N TYR A 209 3.47 -2.84 -8.30
CA TYR A 209 3.51 -4.16 -8.92
C TYR A 209 2.27 -4.95 -8.57
N TYR A 210 1.61 -5.49 -9.60
CA TYR A 210 0.58 -6.49 -9.44
C TYR A 210 1.16 -7.80 -8.91
N VAL A 211 0.47 -8.43 -7.96
CA VAL A 211 0.83 -9.74 -7.44
C VAL A 211 -0.30 -10.72 -7.71
N ASP A 212 -0.01 -11.82 -8.44
CA ASP A 212 -0.99 -12.91 -8.57
C ASP A 212 -0.95 -13.79 -7.31
N PHE A 213 -1.86 -13.52 -6.38
CA PHE A 213 -1.97 -14.28 -5.13
C PHE A 213 -2.49 -15.71 -5.33
N ARG A 214 -3.12 -16.03 -6.47
CA ARG A 214 -3.64 -17.36 -6.80
C ARG A 214 -2.51 -18.29 -7.21
N ASN A 215 -1.47 -17.75 -7.84
CA ASN A 215 -0.26 -18.50 -8.16
C ASN A 215 0.59 -18.70 -6.90
N LYS A 216 1.02 -19.93 -6.65
CA LYS A 216 1.86 -20.31 -5.48
C LYS A 216 3.16 -19.51 -5.42
N ASN A 217 3.74 -19.17 -6.58
CA ASN A 217 5.00 -18.43 -6.68
C ASN A 217 4.83 -16.92 -6.52
N LYS A 218 3.58 -16.43 -6.50
CA LYS A 218 3.23 -15.01 -6.36
C LYS A 218 4.03 -14.12 -7.32
N PRO A 219 4.00 -14.40 -8.64
CA PRO A 219 4.74 -13.62 -9.62
C PRO A 219 4.31 -12.14 -9.56
N ARG A 220 5.26 -11.25 -9.87
CA ARG A 220 5.07 -9.80 -9.79
C ARG A 220 5.15 -9.20 -11.18
N TYR A 221 4.12 -8.46 -11.56
CA TYR A 221 4.01 -7.82 -12.86
C TYR A 221 4.00 -6.30 -12.68
N PRO A 222 4.89 -5.55 -13.36
CA PRO A 222 4.91 -4.10 -13.24
C PRO A 222 3.65 -3.49 -13.87
N LYS A 223 2.98 -2.59 -13.14
CA LYS A 223 1.94 -1.73 -13.71
C LYS A 223 2.58 -0.55 -14.46
N ALA A 224 1.81 0.19 -15.27
CA ALA A 224 2.29 1.37 -15.99
C ALA A 224 2.93 2.41 -15.03
N SER A 225 2.35 2.58 -13.85
CA SER A 225 2.84 3.45 -12.79
C SER A 225 4.28 3.18 -12.36
N VAL A 226 4.82 1.96 -12.51
CA VAL A 226 6.23 1.66 -12.22
C VAL A 226 7.16 2.48 -13.11
N GLN A 227 6.92 2.47 -14.43
CA GLN A 227 7.78 3.19 -15.37
C GLN A 227 7.64 4.70 -15.19
N PHE A 228 6.43 5.16 -14.94
CA PHE A 228 6.16 6.57 -14.70
C PHE A 228 6.83 7.08 -13.41
N TYR A 229 6.67 6.36 -12.30
CA TYR A 229 7.27 6.72 -11.01
C TYR A 229 8.81 6.66 -11.06
N LYS A 230 9.38 5.68 -11.78
CA LYS A 230 10.82 5.63 -12.07
C LYS A 230 11.32 6.91 -12.75
N ARG A 231 10.56 7.47 -13.69
CA ARG A 231 10.92 8.71 -14.39
C ARG A 231 10.83 9.94 -13.50
N ILE A 232 9.84 10.01 -12.61
CA ILE A 232 9.74 11.06 -11.58
C ILE A 232 11.01 11.04 -10.71
N ILE A 233 11.40 9.85 -10.23
CA ILE A 233 12.60 9.68 -9.39
C ILE A 233 13.85 10.07 -10.15
N SER A 234 14.07 9.52 -11.36
CA SER A 234 15.29 9.79 -12.14
C SER A 234 15.45 11.24 -12.55
N SER A 235 14.33 11.95 -12.70
CA SER A 235 14.31 13.37 -13.09
C SER A 235 14.25 14.30 -11.88
N ASN A 236 14.22 13.75 -10.66
CA ASN A 236 14.08 14.49 -9.41
C ASN A 236 12.88 15.48 -9.43
N GLY A 237 11.74 15.03 -9.95
CA GLY A 237 10.53 15.85 -10.10
C GLY A 237 10.00 15.90 -11.54
N PHE A 238 9.50 17.07 -11.95
CA PHE A 238 8.84 17.28 -13.24
C PHE A 238 9.55 18.39 -14.05
N PRO A 239 10.30 18.04 -15.11
CA PRO A 239 11.09 19.01 -15.88
C PRO A 239 10.22 19.92 -16.75
N ASN A 240 9.30 19.36 -17.53
CA ASN A 240 8.31 20.09 -18.32
C ASN A 240 7.12 19.19 -18.69
N GLN A 241 6.01 19.81 -19.10
CA GLN A 241 4.75 19.12 -19.39
C GLN A 241 4.89 18.09 -20.53
N ARG A 242 5.61 18.44 -21.60
CA ARG A 242 5.77 17.58 -22.80
C ARG A 242 6.52 16.28 -22.48
N GLU A 243 7.54 16.36 -21.64
CA GLU A 243 8.27 15.18 -21.18
C GLU A 243 7.41 14.28 -20.31
N VAL A 244 6.68 14.86 -19.35
CA VAL A 244 5.78 14.11 -18.47
C VAL A 244 4.70 13.38 -19.26
N GLU A 245 4.12 14.03 -20.26
CA GLU A 245 3.16 13.40 -21.19
C GLU A 245 3.81 12.27 -22.00
N SER A 246 5.05 12.46 -22.46
CA SER A 246 5.79 11.40 -23.14
C SER A 246 6.08 10.20 -22.22
N TRP A 247 6.32 10.41 -20.93
CA TRP A 247 6.53 9.31 -19.99
C TRP A 247 5.25 8.51 -19.78
N LYS A 248 4.13 9.22 -19.64
CA LYS A 248 2.79 8.63 -19.52
C LYS A 248 2.48 7.72 -20.71
N ARG A 249 2.68 8.21 -21.94
CA ARG A 249 2.45 7.40 -23.15
C ARG A 249 3.32 6.13 -23.19
N LYS A 250 4.63 6.25 -22.92
CA LYS A 250 5.55 5.11 -22.90
C LYS A 250 5.22 4.09 -21.81
N ALA A 251 4.73 4.55 -20.66
CA ALA A 251 4.30 3.67 -19.58
C ALA A 251 3.08 2.84 -19.99
N VAL A 252 2.11 3.44 -20.67
CA VAL A 252 0.93 2.73 -21.21
C VAL A 252 1.31 1.76 -22.34
N GLU A 253 2.26 2.12 -23.20
CA GLU A 253 2.77 1.17 -24.22
C GLU A 253 3.41 -0.06 -23.54
N THR A 254 4.15 0.13 -22.45
CA THR A 254 4.83 -0.95 -21.73
C THR A 254 3.85 -1.87 -20.99
N CYS A 255 2.76 -1.33 -20.41
CA CYS A 255 1.79 -2.16 -19.67
C CYS A 255 1.02 -3.12 -20.59
N SER A 256 0.85 -2.78 -21.88
CA SER A 256 0.21 -3.69 -22.83
C SER A 256 0.98 -5.00 -22.97
N SER A 257 2.31 -4.96 -22.98
CA SER A 257 3.15 -6.17 -22.96
C SER A 257 3.04 -6.93 -21.64
N SER A 258 2.95 -6.22 -20.50
CA SER A 258 2.73 -6.87 -19.20
C SER A 258 1.37 -7.55 -19.10
N ASN A 259 0.32 -6.97 -19.67
CA ASN A 259 -1.01 -7.57 -19.75
C ASN A 259 -0.97 -8.85 -20.61
N GLN A 260 -0.25 -8.84 -21.73
CA GLN A 260 -0.06 -10.04 -22.56
C GLN A 260 0.69 -11.15 -21.79
N LEU A 261 1.73 -10.81 -21.04
CA LEU A 261 2.45 -11.76 -20.19
C LEU A 261 1.54 -12.36 -19.11
N LEU A 262 0.77 -11.53 -18.41
CA LEU A 262 -0.18 -11.98 -17.39
C LEU A 262 -1.27 -12.91 -17.98
N ALA A 263 -1.76 -12.60 -19.19
CA ALA A 263 -2.74 -13.43 -19.89
C ALA A 263 -2.14 -14.78 -20.37
N ALA A 264 -0.85 -14.81 -20.69
CA ALA A 264 -0.14 -16.01 -21.14
C ALA A 264 0.34 -16.91 -19.99
N ASP A 265 0.51 -16.39 -18.78
CA ASP A 265 1.07 -17.11 -17.62
C ASP A 265 0.36 -18.45 -17.32
N PRO A 266 -0.99 -18.55 -17.35
CA PRO A 266 -1.65 -19.84 -17.17
C PRO A 266 -1.32 -20.85 -18.26
N LEU A 267 -1.14 -20.41 -19.51
CA LEU A 267 -0.81 -21.29 -20.64
C LEU A 267 0.64 -21.81 -20.52
N ILE A 268 1.57 -20.96 -20.10
CA ILE A 268 2.96 -21.35 -19.85
C ILE A 268 3.02 -22.41 -18.76
N GLY A 269 2.29 -22.24 -17.65
CA GLY A 269 2.22 -23.25 -16.60
C GLY A 269 1.65 -24.60 -17.07
N HIS A 270 0.65 -24.60 -17.95
CA HIS A 270 0.15 -25.84 -18.56
C HIS A 270 1.18 -26.46 -19.51
N MET A 271 1.87 -25.66 -20.31
CA MET A 271 2.91 -26.15 -21.23
C MET A 271 4.07 -26.79 -20.46
N GLU A 272 4.56 -26.14 -19.39
CA GLU A 272 5.60 -26.68 -18.51
C GLU A 272 5.16 -28.01 -17.88
N MET A 273 3.93 -28.09 -17.37
CA MET A 273 3.37 -29.34 -16.82
C MET A 273 3.32 -30.46 -17.87
N VAL A 274 2.92 -30.14 -19.10
CA VAL A 274 2.88 -31.11 -20.20
C VAL A 274 4.29 -31.60 -20.53
N THR A 275 5.26 -30.70 -20.64
CA THR A 275 6.64 -31.06 -21.00
C THR A 275 7.39 -31.80 -19.89
N GLU A 276 7.18 -31.44 -18.63
CA GLU A 276 7.95 -32.00 -17.51
C GLU A 276 7.31 -33.24 -16.89
N ILE A 277 5.98 -33.37 -16.95
CA ILE A 277 5.27 -34.46 -16.29
C ILE A 277 4.60 -35.37 -17.31
N VAL A 278 3.74 -34.82 -18.17
CA VAL A 278 2.89 -35.65 -19.05
C VAL A 278 3.73 -36.40 -20.07
N VAL A 279 4.60 -35.71 -20.81
CA VAL A 279 5.43 -36.32 -21.85
C VAL A 279 6.35 -37.42 -21.28
N PRO A 280 7.15 -37.18 -20.22
CA PRO A 280 7.99 -38.22 -19.64
C PRO A 280 7.20 -39.41 -19.08
N THR A 281 6.05 -39.15 -18.45
CA THR A 281 5.21 -40.22 -17.90
C THR A 281 4.63 -41.09 -19.01
N VAL A 282 4.10 -40.49 -20.08
CA VAL A 282 3.56 -41.22 -21.24
C VAL A 282 4.66 -42.00 -21.94
N CYS A 283 5.84 -41.41 -22.17
CA CYS A 283 6.97 -42.11 -22.77
C CYS A 283 7.40 -43.32 -21.92
N THR A 284 7.45 -43.17 -20.59
CA THR A 284 7.81 -44.25 -19.67
C THR A 284 6.77 -45.38 -19.73
N LEU A 285 5.47 -45.03 -19.76
CA LEU A 285 4.38 -46.00 -19.87
C LEU A 285 4.42 -46.77 -21.20
N CYS A 286 4.69 -46.08 -22.30
CA CYS A 286 4.85 -46.70 -23.62
C CYS A 286 6.02 -47.69 -23.63
N ILE A 287 7.18 -47.30 -23.08
CA ILE A 287 8.36 -48.20 -22.99
C ILE A 287 8.03 -49.44 -22.16
N LEU A 288 7.37 -49.28 -21.01
CA LEU A 288 6.96 -50.39 -20.15
C LEU A 288 5.97 -51.33 -20.85
N LEU A 289 4.95 -50.78 -21.51
CA LEU A 289 3.97 -51.57 -22.28
C LEU A 289 4.64 -52.34 -23.43
N SER A 290 5.55 -51.70 -24.16
CA SER A 290 6.33 -52.35 -25.21
C SER A 290 7.21 -53.48 -24.67
N ALA A 291 7.87 -53.28 -23.52
CA ALA A 291 8.66 -54.32 -22.88
C ALA A 291 7.81 -55.52 -22.43
N VAL A 292 6.63 -55.26 -21.85
CA VAL A 292 5.67 -56.31 -21.46
C VAL A 292 5.18 -57.09 -22.68
N PHE A 293 4.78 -56.40 -23.76
CA PHE A 293 4.38 -57.04 -25.01
C PHE A 293 5.51 -57.90 -25.60
N LEU A 294 6.75 -57.41 -25.57
CA LEU A 294 7.92 -58.16 -26.03
C LEU A 294 8.12 -59.43 -25.19
N MET A 295 7.96 -59.35 -23.87
CA MET A 295 8.05 -60.53 -23.00
C MET A 295 6.97 -61.57 -23.31
N PHE A 296 5.73 -61.14 -23.60
CA PHE A 296 4.66 -62.06 -24.02
C PHE A 296 4.95 -62.70 -25.39
N LEU A 297 5.44 -61.94 -26.36
CA LEU A 297 5.83 -62.45 -27.68
C LEU A 297 6.99 -63.45 -27.60
N LEU A 298 7.97 -63.19 -26.72
CA LEU A 298 9.11 -64.08 -26.50
C LEU A 298 8.71 -65.35 -25.73
N ARG A 299 7.71 -65.29 -24.83
CA ARG A 299 7.16 -66.47 -24.14
C ARG A 299 6.29 -67.35 -25.04
N GLY A 300 5.65 -66.80 -26.07
CA GLY A 300 4.84 -67.57 -27.02
C GLY A 300 5.63 -68.32 -28.11
N ARG A 301 6.97 -68.27 -28.08
CA ARG A 301 7.88 -68.94 -29.02
C ARG A 301 8.75 -70.05 -28.39
N LEU A 302 8.41 -70.49 -27.17
CA LEU A 302 8.94 -71.68 -26.51
C LEU A 302 7.83 -72.73 -26.43
#